data_AF-A0A2G9M558-F1
#
_entry.id   AF-A0A2G9M558-F1
#
_cell.length_a   1.000
_cell.length_b   1.000
_cell.length_c   1.000
_cell.angle_alpha   90.00
_cell.angle_beta   90.00
_cell.angle_gamma   90.00
#
_symmetry.space_group_name_H-M   'P 1'
#
loop_
_entity.id
_entity.type
_entity.pdbx_description
1 polymer ?
#
loop_
_entity_poly.entity_id
_entity_poly.type
_entity_poly.pdbx_seq_one_letter_code
_entity_poly.pdbx_strand_id
1 'polypeptide(L)'
;MVEETLFRGVVDFLGEFGVYDVLLPFLLVFTIVFAILEKTKILGVERTGGHELTKKNLNSMVAIIIAFLVIASTQLVGVINEVLANIVLLLILAVCFLLLVGVFFGDKEFTLKDFPGWTTTFIWIMFIGIIVIFLNALDWLQYVLGLFVEETLAPILFILVIVGFIVFITWEKKPSAAAK
;
A
#
# COMPACT_ATOMS: atom_id res chain seq x y z
N MET A 1 36.28 -0.18 25.20
CA MET A 1 35.04 0.61 25.26
C MET A 1 35.00 1.39 23.97
N VAL A 2 34.19 0.96 23.00
CA VAL A 2 34.10 1.67 21.71
C VAL A 2 33.36 2.96 22.01
N GLU A 3 34.02 4.09 21.79
CA GLU A 3 33.43 5.42 21.82
C GLU A 3 32.19 5.37 20.93
N GLU A 4 30.99 5.55 21.50
CA GLU A 4 29.80 5.68 20.67
C GLU A 4 30.09 6.82 19.70
N THR A 5 30.09 6.51 18.41
CA THR A 5 30.33 7.52 17.39
C THR A 5 29.30 8.62 17.62
N LEU A 6 29.73 9.89 17.64
CA LEU A 6 28.83 11.04 17.89
C LEU A 6 27.54 10.96 17.04
N PHE A 7 27.64 10.36 15.85
CA PHE A 7 26.52 10.09 14.97
C PHE A 7 25.49 9.10 15.54
N ARG A 8 25.93 7.99 16.15
CA ARG A 8 25.05 7.01 16.79
C ARG A 8 24.30 7.64 17.97
N GLY A 9 25.01 8.40 18.81
CA GLY A 9 24.39 9.11 19.93
C GLY A 9 23.31 10.12 19.50
N VAL A 10 23.49 10.79 18.36
CA VAL A 10 22.45 11.68 17.78
C VAL A 10 21.25 10.88 17.28
N VAL A 11 21.47 9.73 16.63
CA VAL A 11 20.38 8.86 16.15
C VAL A 11 19.57 8.31 17.33
N ASP A 12 20.25 7.84 18.37
CA ASP A 12 19.59 7.30 19.56
C ASP A 12 18.80 8.39 20.29
N PHE A 13 19.36 9.60 20.41
CA PHE A 13 18.64 10.77 20.94
C PHE A 13 17.38 11.12 20.13
N LEU A 14 17.45 11.11 18.79
CA LEU A 14 16.28 11.34 17.94
C LEU A 14 15.24 10.21 18.08
N GLY A 15 15.69 8.97 18.27
CA GLY A 15 14.84 7.83 18.56
C GLY A 15 14.09 7.98 19.88
N GLU A 16 14.80 8.31 20.96
CA GLU A 16 14.20 8.54 22.28
C GLU A 16 13.22 9.72 22.29
N PHE A 17 13.48 10.76 21.49
CA PHE A 17 12.56 11.88 21.31
C PHE A 17 11.31 11.52 20.48
N GLY A 18 11.24 10.31 19.93
CA GLY A 18 10.10 9.84 19.15
C GLY A 18 10.06 10.37 17.72
N VAL A 19 11.20 10.80 17.15
CA VAL A 19 11.23 11.34 15.78
C VAL A 19 10.82 10.27 14.76
N TYR A 20 11.31 9.04 14.92
CA TYR A 20 11.00 7.95 14.00
C TYR A 20 9.58 7.41 14.17
N ASP A 21 9.09 7.33 15.41
CA ASP A 21 7.78 6.75 15.70
C ASP A 21 6.64 7.77 15.60
N VAL A 22 6.88 9.06 15.78
CA VAL A 22 5.81 10.08 15.83
C VAL A 22 5.92 11.04 14.66
N LEU A 23 7.10 11.65 14.47
CA LEU A 23 7.26 12.75 13.52
C LEU A 23 7.31 12.29 12.07
N LEU A 24 7.97 11.17 11.76
CA LEU A 24 7.98 10.63 10.40
C LEU A 24 6.58 10.17 9.93
N PRO A 25 5.82 9.38 10.72
CA PRO A 25 4.46 9.00 10.34
C PRO A 25 3.52 10.20 10.21
N PHE A 26 3.68 11.22 11.08
CA PHE A 26 2.96 12.48 10.95
C PHE A 26 3.14 13.12 9.59
N LEU A 27 4.40 13.38 9.22
CA LEU A 27 4.72 14.07 7.97
C LEU A 27 4.26 13.27 6.77
N LEU A 28 4.37 11.94 6.83
CA LEU A 28 3.88 11.07 5.77
C LEU A 28 2.36 11.20 5.59
N VAL A 29 1.59 11.01 6.66
CA VAL A 29 0.12 11.07 6.61
C VAL A 29 -0.34 12.47 6.19
N PHE A 30 0.22 13.51 6.80
CA PHE A 30 -0.05 14.90 6.43
C PHE A 30 0.19 15.14 4.93
N THR A 31 1.35 14.72 4.42
CA THR A 31 1.73 14.95 3.02
C THR A 31 0.83 14.19 2.06
N ILE A 32 0.52 12.93 2.34
CA ILE A 32 -0.36 12.10 1.50
C ILE A 32 -1.77 12.69 1.46
N VAL A 33 -2.34 13.00 2.63
CA VAL A 33 -3.69 13.55 2.72
C VAL A 33 -3.75 14.93 2.05
N PHE A 34 -2.77 15.80 2.32
CA PHE A 34 -2.68 17.11 1.68
C PHE A 34 -2.60 17.00 0.16
N ALA A 35 -1.74 16.11 -0.36
CA ALA A 35 -1.58 15.89 -1.80
C ALA A 35 -2.86 15.33 -2.44
N ILE A 36 -3.57 14.42 -1.75
CA ILE A 36 -4.86 13.91 -2.21
C ILE A 36 -5.90 15.04 -2.28
N LEU A 37 -6.03 15.86 -1.23
CA LEU A 37 -6.97 17.00 -1.20
C LEU A 37 -6.63 18.05 -2.27
N GLU A 38 -5.34 18.31 -2.50
CA GLU A 38 -4.88 19.24 -3.54
C GLU A 38 -5.16 18.70 -4.95
N LYS A 39 -4.92 17.41 -5.19
CA LYS A 39 -5.15 16.78 -6.50
C LYS A 39 -6.65 16.61 -6.81
N THR A 40 -7.46 16.29 -5.80
CA THR A 40 -8.91 16.06 -5.97
C THR A 40 -9.73 17.33 -5.97
N LYS A 41 -9.21 18.44 -5.42
CA LYS A 41 -9.90 19.73 -5.30
C LYS A 41 -11.24 19.64 -4.54
N ILE A 42 -11.39 18.65 -3.65
CA ILE A 42 -12.67 18.33 -2.99
C ILE A 42 -13.17 19.45 -2.07
N LEU A 43 -12.27 20.23 -1.47
CA LEU A 43 -12.62 21.35 -0.59
C LEU A 43 -12.84 22.67 -1.36
N GLY A 44 -12.92 22.58 -2.68
CA GLY A 44 -13.18 23.68 -3.58
C GLY A 44 -11.93 24.40 -4.09
N VAL A 45 -12.19 25.30 -5.03
CA VAL A 45 -11.19 26.16 -5.67
C VAL A 45 -11.56 27.62 -5.46
N GLU A 46 -10.54 28.48 -5.39
CA GLU A 46 -10.66 29.92 -5.38
C GLU A 46 -10.21 30.46 -6.74
N ARG A 47 -10.96 31.43 -7.27
CA ARG A 47 -10.67 32.07 -8.55
C ARG A 47 -10.01 33.41 -8.29
N THR A 48 -8.69 33.44 -8.43
CA THR A 48 -7.90 34.68 -8.38
C THR A 48 -7.22 34.86 -9.73
N GLY A 49 -7.50 35.98 -10.40
CA GLY A 49 -6.80 36.36 -11.65
C GLY A 49 -6.99 35.42 -12.84
N GLY A 50 -8.14 34.74 -12.95
CA GLY A 50 -8.44 33.84 -14.07
C GLY A 50 -7.88 32.41 -13.94
N HIS A 51 -7.18 32.09 -12.85
CA HIS A 51 -6.69 30.75 -12.55
C HIS A 51 -7.46 30.12 -11.38
N GLU A 52 -7.82 28.84 -11.52
CA GLU A 52 -8.45 28.07 -10.45
C GLU A 52 -7.38 27.46 -9.53
N LEU A 53 -7.22 28.03 -8.35
CA LEU A 53 -6.29 27.56 -7.33
C LEU A 53 -7.05 26.81 -6.24
N THR A 54 -6.46 25.75 -5.68
CA THR A 54 -7.03 25.05 -4.54
C THR A 54 -6.90 25.88 -3.27
N LYS A 55 -7.85 25.70 -2.34
CA LYS A 55 -7.78 26.32 -1.00
C LYS A 55 -6.73 25.64 -0.14
N LYS A 56 -5.44 25.98 -0.37
CA LYS A 56 -4.29 25.33 0.29
C LYS A 56 -4.35 25.42 1.81
N ASN A 57 -4.74 26.57 2.36
CA ASN A 57 -4.94 26.76 3.80
C ASN A 57 -5.92 25.73 4.40
N LEU A 58 -7.07 25.53 3.74
CA LEU A 58 -8.09 24.58 4.19
C LEU A 58 -7.61 23.14 4.04
N ASN A 59 -6.98 22.80 2.91
CA ASN A 59 -6.39 21.48 2.69
C ASN A 59 -5.32 21.16 3.75
N SER A 60 -4.45 22.11 4.09
CA SER A 60 -3.43 21.93 5.13
C SER A 60 -4.04 21.74 6.51
N MET A 61 -5.06 22.53 6.89
CA MET A 61 -5.74 22.37 8.18
C MET A 61 -6.37 20.98 8.32
N VAL A 62 -7.08 20.52 7.29
CA VAL A 62 -7.72 19.19 7.30
C VAL A 62 -6.68 18.07 7.35
N ALA A 63 -5.61 18.17 6.55
CA ALA A 63 -4.54 17.19 6.55
C ALA A 63 -3.81 17.10 7.89
N ILE A 64 -3.58 18.24 8.56
CA ILE A 64 -2.97 18.29 9.89
C ILE A 64 -3.84 17.59 10.93
N ILE A 65 -5.16 17.87 10.93
CA ILE A 65 -6.10 17.23 11.86
C ILE A 65 -6.08 15.70 11.66
N ILE A 66 -6.15 15.24 10.41
CA ILE A 66 -6.10 13.81 10.09
C ILE A 66 -4.77 13.19 10.55
N ALA A 67 -3.65 13.86 10.29
CA ALA A 67 -2.34 13.37 10.72
C ALA A 67 -2.22 13.25 12.26
N PHE A 68 -2.73 14.23 13.01
CA PHE A 68 -2.78 14.14 14.47
C PHE A 68 -3.69 13.03 14.98
N LEU A 69 -4.85 12.81 14.34
CA LEU A 69 -5.74 11.71 14.70
C LEU A 69 -5.08 10.34 14.50
N VAL A 70 -4.26 10.18 13.45
CA VAL A 70 -3.54 8.94 13.20
C VAL A 70 -2.46 8.68 14.26
N ILE A 71 -1.69 9.70 14.63
CA ILE A 71 -0.60 9.57 15.60
C ILE A 71 -1.10 9.32 17.01
N ALA A 72 -2.30 9.80 17.33
CA ALA A 72 -2.92 9.55 18.63
C ALA A 72 -3.05 8.04 18.92
N SER A 73 -3.03 7.18 17.90
CA SER A 73 -2.99 5.73 18.05
C SER A 73 -1.59 5.18 17.78
N THR A 74 -0.94 4.72 18.86
CA THR A 74 0.34 4.00 18.78
C THR A 74 0.25 2.73 17.93
N GLN A 75 -0.91 2.08 17.89
CA GLN A 75 -1.16 0.91 17.06
C GLN A 75 -1.17 1.29 15.57
N LEU A 76 -1.87 2.36 15.18
CA LEU A 76 -1.90 2.80 13.78
C LEU A 76 -0.52 3.21 13.29
N VAL A 77 0.22 3.94 14.13
CA VAL A 77 1.62 4.29 13.88
C VAL A 77 2.48 3.04 13.66
N GLY A 78 2.35 2.04 14.54
CA GLY A 78 3.08 0.77 14.43
C GLY A 78 2.79 0.05 13.10
N VAL A 79 1.52 -0.06 12.73
CA VAL A 79 1.10 -0.66 11.45
C VAL A 79 1.67 0.12 10.27
N ILE A 80 1.63 1.45 10.30
CA ILE A 80 2.19 2.30 9.22
C ILE A 80 3.70 2.03 9.08
N ASN A 81 4.44 2.00 10.19
CA ASN A 81 5.87 1.74 10.18
C ASN A 81 6.21 0.35 9.63
N GLU A 82 5.47 -0.68 10.05
CA GLU A 82 5.65 -2.04 9.53
C GLU A 82 5.35 -2.13 8.03
N VAL A 83 4.21 -1.57 7.59
CA VAL A 83 3.82 -1.56 6.17
C VAL A 83 4.87 -0.82 5.34
N LEU A 84 5.34 0.34 5.79
CA LEU A 84 6.37 1.10 5.08
C LEU A 84 7.69 0.34 4.97
N ALA A 85 8.16 -0.25 6.06
CA ALA A 85 9.39 -1.05 6.04
C ALA A 85 9.28 -2.18 5.01
N ASN A 86 8.16 -2.91 5.02
CA ASN A 86 7.91 -4.00 4.09
C ASN A 86 7.76 -3.53 2.63
N ILE A 87 7.11 -2.38 2.38
CA ILE A 87 7.02 -1.79 1.04
C ILE A 87 8.40 -1.40 0.51
N VAL A 88 9.25 -0.79 1.35
CA VAL A 88 10.62 -0.43 0.98
C VAL A 88 11.44 -1.68 0.66
N LEU A 89 11.34 -2.73 1.48
CA LEU A 89 11.98 -4.03 1.20
C LEU A 89 11.51 -4.64 -0.11
N LEU A 90 10.21 -4.61 -0.39
CA LEU A 90 9.62 -5.10 -1.64
C LEU A 90 10.08 -4.26 -2.85
N LEU A 91 10.24 -2.94 -2.70
CA LEU A 91 10.81 -2.08 -3.73
C LEU A 91 12.28 -2.42 -3.99
N ILE A 92 13.09 -2.60 -2.94
CA ILE A 92 14.49 -3.02 -3.08
C ILE A 92 14.57 -4.37 -3.81
N LEU A 93 13.74 -5.33 -3.42
CA LEU A 93 13.65 -6.63 -4.08
C LEU A 93 13.30 -6.47 -5.56
N ALA A 94 12.31 -5.63 -5.88
CA ALA A 94 11.92 -5.34 -7.26
C ALA A 94 13.06 -4.72 -8.08
N VAL A 95 13.81 -3.77 -7.50
CA VAL A 95 14.99 -3.18 -8.14
C VAL A 95 16.08 -4.23 -8.34
N CYS A 96 16.39 -5.04 -7.32
CA CYS A 96 17.37 -6.13 -7.44
C CYS A 96 16.98 -7.13 -8.53
N PHE A 97 15.69 -7.49 -8.60
CA PHE A 97 15.16 -8.36 -9.64
C PHE A 97 15.31 -7.76 -11.04
N LEU A 98 14.96 -6.48 -11.21
CA LEU A 98 15.14 -5.78 -12.49
C LEU A 98 16.61 -5.66 -12.90
N LEU A 99 17.52 -5.47 -11.94
CA LEU A 99 18.96 -5.48 -12.21
C LEU A 99 19.44 -6.86 -12.68
N LEU A 100 19.02 -7.94 -12.02
CA LEU A 100 19.34 -9.30 -12.45
C LEU A 100 18.83 -9.56 -13.87
N VAL A 101 17.60 -9.16 -14.18
CA VAL A 101 17.04 -9.31 -15.52
C VAL A 101 17.81 -8.44 -16.53
N GLY A 102 18.13 -7.20 -16.18
CA GLY A 102 18.93 -6.32 -17.03
C GLY A 102 20.29 -6.92 -17.42
N VAL A 103 20.96 -7.63 -16.50
CA VAL A 103 22.23 -8.32 -16.77
C VAL A 103 22.09 -9.40 -17.87
N PHE A 104 20.92 -10.03 -18.02
CA PHE A 104 20.69 -11.06 -19.03
C PHE A 104 20.25 -10.52 -20.41
N PHE A 105 19.77 -9.26 -20.49
CA PHE A 105 19.18 -8.69 -21.71
C PHE A 105 20.07 -7.69 -22.48
N GLY A 106 21.31 -7.45 -22.01
CA GLY A 106 22.36 -6.73 -22.75
C GLY A 106 22.23 -5.20 -22.78
N ASP A 107 23.11 -4.55 -23.54
CA ASP A 107 23.42 -3.09 -23.47
C ASP A 107 22.35 -2.15 -24.04
N LYS A 108 21.20 -2.67 -24.48
CA LYS A 108 20.09 -1.83 -24.97
C LYS A 108 19.25 -1.37 -23.79
N GLU A 109 18.68 -0.17 -23.88
CA GLU A 109 17.73 0.34 -22.87
C GLU A 109 16.61 -0.68 -22.66
N PHE A 110 16.71 -1.44 -21.58
CA PHE A 110 15.76 -2.50 -21.28
C PHE A 110 14.44 -1.85 -20.85
N THR A 111 13.47 -1.86 -21.76
CA THR A 111 12.11 -1.46 -21.43
C THR A 111 11.22 -2.69 -21.34
N LEU A 112 10.50 -2.79 -20.23
CA LEU A 112 9.48 -3.81 -19.98
C LEU A 112 8.31 -3.77 -20.98
N LYS A 113 8.28 -2.79 -21.88
CA LYS A 113 7.25 -2.64 -22.91
C LYS A 113 7.34 -3.71 -23.99
N ASP A 114 8.54 -4.23 -24.25
CA ASP A 114 8.77 -5.22 -25.31
C ASP A 114 8.31 -6.63 -24.91
N PHE A 115 8.02 -6.87 -23.62
CA PHE A 115 7.57 -8.15 -23.06
C PHE A 115 6.28 -8.00 -22.24
N PRO A 116 5.13 -7.75 -22.88
CA PRO A 116 3.88 -7.41 -22.18
C PRO A 116 3.40 -8.49 -21.19
N GLY A 117 3.63 -9.78 -21.49
CA GLY A 117 3.23 -10.87 -20.59
C GLY A 117 4.05 -10.92 -19.30
N TRP A 118 5.36 -10.71 -19.39
CA TRP A 118 6.25 -10.74 -18.22
C TRP A 118 6.03 -9.53 -17.32
N THR A 119 5.85 -8.35 -17.92
CA THR A 119 5.53 -7.10 -17.21
C THR A 119 4.19 -7.16 -16.51
N THR A 120 3.16 -7.72 -17.17
CA THR A 120 1.85 -7.91 -16.54
C THR A 120 1.95 -8.85 -15.35
N THR A 121 2.68 -9.96 -15.49
CA THR A 121 2.88 -10.93 -14.40
C THR A 121 3.63 -10.30 -13.22
N PHE A 122 4.69 -9.53 -13.50
CA PHE A 122 5.46 -8.83 -12.49
C PHE A 122 4.62 -7.79 -11.73
N ILE A 123 3.81 -6.99 -12.43
CA ILE A 123 2.88 -6.03 -11.82
C ILE A 123 1.89 -6.76 -10.89
N TRP A 124 1.33 -7.88 -11.32
CA TRP A 124 0.41 -8.67 -10.49
C TRP A 124 1.09 -9.24 -9.25
N ILE A 125 2.31 -9.78 -9.38
CA ILE A 125 3.09 -10.29 -8.24
C ILE A 125 3.36 -9.16 -7.23
N MET A 126 3.77 -7.99 -7.71
CA MET A 126 4.03 -6.82 -6.86
C MET A 126 2.74 -6.32 -6.17
N PHE A 127 1.64 -6.27 -6.91
CA PHE A 127 0.33 -5.87 -6.37
C PHE A 127 -0.15 -6.84 -5.28
N ILE A 128 -0.06 -8.15 -5.54
CA ILE A 128 -0.36 -9.19 -4.55
C ILE A 128 0.58 -9.07 -3.35
N GLY A 129 1.87 -8.83 -3.56
CA GLY A 129 2.84 -8.62 -2.49
C GLY A 129 2.46 -7.44 -1.58
N ILE A 130 2.06 -6.30 -2.15
CA ILE A 130 1.57 -5.14 -1.38
C ILE A 130 0.32 -5.49 -0.58
N ILE A 131 -0.65 -6.20 -1.18
CA ILE A 131 -1.86 -6.64 -0.47
C ILE A 131 -1.50 -7.56 0.70
N VAL A 132 -0.61 -8.54 0.49
CA VAL A 132 -0.17 -9.48 1.53
C VAL A 132 0.53 -8.73 2.68
N ILE A 133 1.40 -7.78 2.37
CA ILE A 133 2.05 -6.93 3.39
C ILE A 133 1.00 -6.19 4.23
N PHE A 134 0.01 -5.58 3.57
CA PHE A 134 -1.04 -4.83 4.25
C PHE A 134 -1.91 -5.72 5.14
N LEU A 135 -2.31 -6.90 4.64
CA LEU A 135 -3.10 -7.86 5.40
C LEU A 135 -2.34 -8.47 6.57
N ASN A 136 -1.03 -8.67 6.41
CA ASN A 136 -0.17 -9.16 7.49
C ASN A 136 -0.01 -8.10 8.59
N ALA A 137 0.33 -6.86 8.22
CA ALA A 137 0.55 -5.79 9.19
C ALA A 137 -0.72 -5.39 9.97
N LEU A 138 -1.90 -5.64 9.42
CA LEU A 138 -3.18 -5.42 10.12
C LEU A 138 -3.60 -6.59 11.03
N ASP A 139 -2.78 -7.66 11.11
CA ASP A 139 -3.14 -8.97 11.69
C ASP A 139 -4.43 -9.57 11.10
N TRP A 140 -4.99 -8.97 10.06
CA TRP A 140 -6.25 -9.39 9.45
C TRP A 140 -6.11 -10.75 8.79
N LEU A 141 -4.90 -11.10 8.33
CA LEU A 141 -4.60 -12.44 7.85
C LEU A 141 -4.84 -13.50 8.92
N GLN A 142 -4.50 -13.25 10.19
CA GLN A 142 -4.74 -14.21 11.29
C GLN A 142 -6.22 -14.30 11.63
N TYR A 143 -6.98 -13.20 11.59
CA TYR A 143 -8.42 -13.24 11.80
C TYR A 143 -9.13 -13.95 10.66
N VAL A 144 -8.76 -13.65 9.42
CA VAL A 144 -9.33 -14.26 8.22
C VAL A 144 -8.96 -15.74 8.21
N LEU A 145 -7.67 -16.09 8.25
CA LEU A 145 -7.23 -17.48 8.30
C LEU A 145 -7.71 -18.20 9.56
N GLY A 146 -7.87 -17.51 10.69
CA GLY A 146 -8.49 -18.07 11.90
C GLY A 146 -9.94 -18.51 11.67
N LEU A 147 -10.73 -17.73 10.92
CA LEU A 147 -12.06 -18.15 10.46
C LEU A 147 -11.99 -19.34 9.48
N PHE A 148 -10.90 -19.49 8.73
CA PHE A 148 -10.63 -20.65 7.87
C PHE A 148 -9.99 -21.84 8.60
N VAL A 149 -9.49 -21.68 9.84
CA VAL A 149 -8.70 -22.69 10.58
C VAL A 149 -9.43 -23.16 11.85
N GLU A 150 -10.55 -22.53 12.23
CA GLU A 150 -11.50 -23.20 13.11
C GLU A 150 -11.87 -24.57 12.52
N GLU A 151 -11.57 -25.66 13.27
CA GLU A 151 -11.80 -27.05 12.85
C GLU A 151 -13.24 -27.28 12.34
N THR A 152 -14.19 -26.47 12.79
CA THR A 152 -15.61 -26.52 12.41
C THR A 152 -15.97 -25.66 11.19
N LEU A 153 -15.33 -24.50 10.99
CA LEU A 153 -15.69 -23.56 9.90
C LEU A 153 -14.89 -23.79 8.62
N ALA A 154 -13.67 -24.30 8.72
CA ALA A 154 -12.81 -24.62 7.58
C ALA A 154 -13.50 -25.51 6.53
N PRO A 155 -14.15 -26.64 6.91
CA PRO A 155 -14.78 -27.53 5.94
C PRO A 155 -16.04 -26.92 5.34
N ILE A 156 -16.81 -26.17 6.13
CA ILE A 156 -18.05 -25.52 5.70
C ILE A 156 -17.74 -24.47 4.63
N LEU A 157 -16.73 -23.64 4.88
CA LEU A 157 -16.37 -22.56 3.98
C LEU A 157 -15.64 -23.08 2.74
N PHE A 158 -14.84 -24.16 2.86
CA PHE A 158 -14.28 -24.88 1.71
C PHE A 158 -15.38 -25.48 0.81
N ILE A 159 -16.41 -26.10 1.39
CA ILE A 159 -17.59 -26.58 0.66
C ILE A 159 -18.35 -25.40 0.01
N LEU A 160 -18.50 -24.28 0.69
CA LEU A 160 -19.21 -23.10 0.17
C LEU A 160 -18.46 -22.47 -1.01
N VAL A 161 -17.12 -22.41 -0.94
CA VAL A 161 -16.27 -21.96 -2.05
C VAL A 161 -16.35 -22.93 -3.23
N ILE A 162 -16.32 -24.25 -2.99
CA ILE A 162 -16.48 -25.26 -4.05
C ILE A 162 -17.85 -25.14 -4.71
N VAL A 163 -18.92 -25.03 -3.93
CA VAL A 163 -20.29 -24.85 -4.45
C VAL A 163 -20.41 -23.53 -5.20
N GLY A 164 -19.83 -22.45 -4.67
CA GLY A 164 -19.75 -21.15 -5.33
C GLY A 164 -19.00 -21.23 -6.66
N PHE A 165 -17.89 -21.97 -6.72
CA PHE A 165 -17.14 -22.22 -7.96
C PHE A 165 -17.94 -23.07 -8.95
N ILE A 166 -18.62 -24.12 -8.48
CA ILE A 166 -19.49 -24.95 -9.31
C ILE A 166 -20.62 -24.11 -9.90
N VAL A 167 -21.27 -23.25 -9.09
CA VAL A 167 -22.33 -22.35 -9.56
C VAL A 167 -21.78 -21.30 -10.51
N PHE A 168 -20.61 -20.71 -10.22
CA PHE A 168 -19.95 -19.74 -11.09
C PHE A 168 -19.61 -20.35 -12.46
N ILE A 169 -19.15 -21.60 -12.49
CA ILE A 169 -18.81 -22.34 -13.71
C ILE A 169 -20.07 -22.82 -14.45
N THR A 170 -21.11 -23.26 -13.73
CA THR A 170 -22.37 -23.73 -14.34
C THR A 170 -23.33 -22.59 -14.70
N TRP A 171 -22.99 -21.33 -14.37
CA TRP A 171 -23.69 -20.15 -14.86
C TRP A 171 -23.35 -19.88 -16.33
N GLU A 172 -23.92 -20.68 -17.22
CA GLU A 172 -24.05 -20.29 -18.62
C GLU A 172 -24.99 -19.10 -18.73
N LYS A 173 -24.47 -17.97 -19.24
CA LYS A 173 -25.30 -16.85 -19.68
C LYS A 173 -26.28 -17.36 -20.73
N LYS A 174 -27.56 -17.40 -20.35
CA LYS A 174 -28.69 -17.72 -21.23
C LYS A 174 -28.57 -16.92 -22.54
N PRO A 175 -28.54 -17.56 -23.72
CA PRO A 175 -28.47 -16.84 -24.97
C PRO A 175 -29.74 -15.99 -25.14
N SER A 176 -29.55 -14.69 -25.31
CA SER A 176 -30.62 -13.74 -25.63
C SER A 176 -31.25 -14.16 -26.95
N ALA A 177 -32.55 -14.47 -26.91
CA ALA A 177 -33.36 -14.65 -28.11
C ALA A 177 -33.29 -13.39 -28.96
N ALA A 178 -32.56 -13.46 -30.08
CA ALA A 178 -32.56 -12.44 -31.12
C ALA A 178 -32.07 -13.05 -32.44
N ALA A 179 -32.98 -13.67 -33.18
CA ALA A 179 -32.92 -13.71 -34.64
C ALA A 179 -34.35 -13.88 -35.16
N LYS A 180 -34.71 -12.98 -36.09
CA LYS A 180 -35.95 -12.93 -36.86
C LYS A 180 -36.28 -14.23 -37.58
#